data_AF-V3ZGL1-F1
#
_entry.id   AF-V3ZGL1-F1
#
_cell.length_a   1.000
_cell.length_b   1.000
_cell.length_c   1.000
_cell.angle_alpha   90.00
_cell.angle_beta   90.00
_cell.angle_gamma   90.00
#
_symmetry.space_group_name_H-M   'P 1'
#
loop_
_entity.id
_entity.type
_entity.pdbx_description
1 polymer ?
#
loop_
_entity_poly.entity_id
_entity_poly.type
_entity_poly.pdbx_seq_one_letter_code
_entity_poly.pdbx_strand_id
1 'polypeptide(L)'
;RVGWKLVHYFYTNSNQQLADQLAEQVSKTQAEGVKIKTRPFIRDAVETRLRMILPYKEKWPQAMALQTLPPNAVESWENLSKLMDDIWFYAGDRSTDFNWYTKRASLATVYKSTEIYMIQDNSDDQMQTWQFLDRRLDDLTGFSSRARNVSK
;
A
#
# COMPACT_ATOMS: atom_id res chain seq x y z
N ARG A 1 22.42 -12.78 6.97
CA ARG A 1 22.45 -12.05 5.68
C ARG A 1 21.64 -12.73 4.56
N VAL A 2 21.62 -14.07 4.43
CA VAL A 2 20.88 -14.77 3.35
C VAL A 2 19.36 -14.52 3.38
N GLY A 3 18.74 -14.52 4.58
CA GLY A 3 17.29 -14.28 4.71
C GLY A 3 16.83 -12.89 4.25
N TRP A 4 17.64 -11.84 4.46
CA TRP A 4 17.33 -10.48 3.99
C TRP A 4 17.20 -10.42 2.47
N LYS A 5 18.16 -10.99 1.74
CA LYS A 5 18.16 -10.95 0.27
C LYS A 5 16.88 -11.54 -0.32
N LEU A 6 16.36 -12.61 0.29
CA LEU A 6 15.11 -13.23 -0.14
C LEU A 6 13.90 -12.33 0.14
N VAL A 7 13.82 -11.75 1.33
CA VAL A 7 12.75 -10.81 1.69
C VAL A 7 12.77 -9.58 0.78
N HIS A 8 13.95 -9.02 0.54
CA HIS A 8 14.15 -7.88 -0.35
C HIS A 8 13.75 -8.20 -1.80
N TYR A 9 14.20 -9.35 -2.32
CA TYR A 9 13.83 -9.82 -3.64
C TYR A 9 12.32 -9.98 -3.78
N PHE A 10 11.67 -10.63 -2.81
CA PHE A 10 10.21 -10.76 -2.78
C PHE A 10 9.53 -9.39 -2.81
N TYR A 11 9.95 -8.45 -1.96
CA TYR A 11 9.36 -7.12 -1.91
C TYR A 11 9.49 -6.37 -3.24
N THR A 12 10.69 -6.39 -3.83
CA THR A 12 10.95 -5.72 -5.11
C THR A 12 10.12 -6.34 -6.23
N ASN A 13 10.09 -7.67 -6.31
CA ASN A 13 9.32 -8.41 -7.32
C ASN A 13 7.82 -8.18 -7.18
N SER A 14 7.27 -8.24 -5.96
CA SER A 14 5.85 -7.97 -5.70
C SER A 14 5.46 -6.53 -6.01
N ASN A 15 6.35 -5.56 -5.72
CA ASN A 15 6.12 -4.17 -6.07
C ASN A 15 6.09 -3.96 -7.60
N GLN A 16 7.03 -4.58 -8.32
CA GLN A 16 7.05 -4.52 -9.78
C GLN A 16 5.80 -5.18 -10.38
N GLN A 17 5.44 -6.38 -9.90
CA GLN A 17 4.24 -7.09 -10.34
C GLN A 17 2.97 -6.26 -10.11
N LEU A 18 2.86 -5.58 -8.98
CA LEU A 18 1.75 -4.66 -8.73
C LEU A 18 1.76 -3.50 -9.73
N ALA A 19 2.91 -2.85 -9.94
CA ALA A 19 3.02 -1.73 -10.85
C ALA A 19 2.59 -2.11 -12.28
N ASP A 20 2.96 -3.30 -12.74
CA ASP A 20 2.55 -3.83 -14.05
C ASP A 20 1.03 -4.04 -14.13
N GLN A 21 0.42 -4.61 -13.08
CA GLN A 21 -1.03 -4.80 -12.99
C GLN A 21 -1.80 -3.46 -12.97
N LEU A 22 -1.31 -2.48 -12.22
CA LEU A 22 -1.91 -1.15 -12.15
C LEU A 22 -1.80 -0.43 -13.50
N ALA A 23 -0.67 -0.55 -14.19
CA ALA A 23 -0.49 0.01 -15.54
C ALA A 23 -1.49 -0.58 -16.55
N GLU A 24 -1.67 -1.90 -16.51
CA GLU A 24 -2.64 -2.59 -17.36
C GLU A 24 -4.08 -2.15 -17.04
N GLN A 25 -4.44 -2.10 -15.76
CA GLN A 25 -5.76 -1.67 -15.30
C GLN A 25 -6.07 -0.22 -15.73
N VAL A 26 -5.11 0.70 -15.55
CA VAL A 26 -5.26 2.10 -15.96
C VAL A 26 -5.42 2.22 -17.47
N SER A 27 -4.63 1.47 -18.25
CA SER A 27 -4.72 1.48 -19.72
C SER A 27 -6.09 1.00 -20.21
N LYS A 28 -6.63 -0.08 -19.62
CA LYS A 28 -7.98 -0.58 -19.92
C LYS A 28 -9.06 0.44 -19.55
N THR A 29 -8.98 0.99 -18.34
CA THR A 29 -9.95 1.98 -17.84
C THR A 29 -9.99 3.23 -18.73
N GLN A 30 -8.83 3.67 -19.23
CA GLN A 30 -8.72 4.78 -20.17
C GLN A 30 -9.32 4.46 -21.54
N ALA A 31 -9.10 3.26 -22.07
CA ALA A 31 -9.70 2.82 -23.33
C ALA A 31 -11.24 2.75 -23.27
N GLU A 32 -11.79 2.41 -22.10
CA GLU A 32 -13.24 2.39 -21.84
C GLU A 32 -13.82 3.78 -21.53
N GLY A 33 -12.99 4.83 -21.42
CA GLY A 33 -13.42 6.19 -21.09
C GLY A 33 -13.93 6.36 -19.65
N VAL A 34 -13.63 5.41 -18.76
CA VAL A 34 -14.09 5.43 -17.37
C VAL A 34 -13.16 6.30 -16.53
N LYS A 35 -13.73 7.11 -15.63
CA LYS A 35 -12.95 7.90 -14.69
C LYS A 35 -12.49 7.05 -13.50
N ILE A 36 -11.17 7.02 -13.26
CA ILE A 36 -10.60 6.36 -12.09
C ILE A 36 -11.09 7.06 -10.81
N LYS A 37 -11.69 6.27 -9.91
CA LYS A 37 -12.06 6.72 -8.56
C LYS A 37 -10.89 6.42 -7.62
N THR A 38 -10.25 7.45 -7.09
CA THR A 38 -9.02 7.34 -6.30
C THR A 38 -9.15 6.41 -5.08
N ARG A 39 -10.20 6.56 -4.25
CA ARG A 39 -10.35 5.72 -3.04
C ARG A 39 -10.53 4.23 -3.37
N PRO A 40 -11.50 3.81 -4.22
CA PRO A 40 -11.60 2.41 -4.65
C PRO A 40 -10.30 1.89 -5.27
N PHE A 41 -9.64 2.67 -6.12
CA PHE A 41 -8.40 2.27 -6.76
C PHE A 41 -7.28 1.97 -5.74
N ILE A 42 -7.07 2.88 -4.78
CA ILE A 42 -6.08 2.69 -3.71
C ILE A 42 -6.41 1.47 -2.86
N ARG A 43 -7.69 1.31 -2.51
CA ARG A 43 -8.19 0.17 -1.72
C ARG A 43 -7.85 -1.15 -2.39
N ASP A 44 -8.15 -1.27 -3.68
CA ASP A 44 -7.90 -2.49 -4.46
C ASP A 44 -6.40 -2.71 -4.66
N ALA A 45 -5.61 -1.66 -4.91
CA ALA A 45 -4.16 -1.78 -5.04
C ALA A 45 -3.49 -2.27 -3.74
N VAL A 46 -3.91 -1.75 -2.57
CA VAL A 46 -3.40 -2.19 -1.27
C VAL A 46 -3.80 -3.63 -0.98
N GLU A 47 -5.06 -4.01 -1.24
CA GLU A 47 -5.51 -5.39 -1.08
C GLU A 47 -4.72 -6.34 -1.99
N THR A 48 -4.61 -6.04 -3.29
CA THR A 48 -3.84 -6.84 -4.25
C THR A 48 -2.41 -7.05 -3.77
N ARG A 49 -1.76 -5.99 -3.28
CA ARG A 49 -0.39 -6.09 -2.77
C ARG A 49 -0.28 -6.94 -1.51
N LEU A 50 -1.22 -6.83 -0.58
CA LEU A 50 -1.25 -7.62 0.65
C LEU A 50 -1.58 -9.08 0.38
N ARG A 51 -2.44 -9.38 -0.61
CA ARG A 51 -2.75 -10.74 -1.04
C ARG A 51 -1.52 -11.51 -1.52
N MET A 52 -0.52 -10.83 -2.10
CA MET A 52 0.76 -11.44 -2.48
C MET A 52 1.55 -12.01 -1.28
N ILE A 53 1.26 -11.56 -0.06
CA ILE A 53 1.92 -12.02 1.18
C ILE A 53 1.25 -13.28 1.73
N LEU A 54 -0.02 -13.53 1.43
CA LEU A 54 -0.80 -14.63 2.02
C LEU A 54 -0.14 -16.01 1.92
N PRO A 55 0.51 -16.40 0.81
CA PRO A 55 1.23 -17.68 0.73
C PRO A 55 2.37 -17.83 1.75
N TYR A 56 2.84 -16.72 2.32
CA TYR A 56 3.97 -16.65 3.24
C TYR A 56 3.58 -16.11 4.63
N LYS A 57 2.28 -15.97 4.92
CA LYS A 57 1.76 -15.30 6.12
C LYS A 57 2.38 -15.82 7.42
N GLU A 58 2.53 -17.13 7.57
CA GLU A 58 3.12 -17.74 8.77
C GLU A 58 4.57 -17.29 9.04
N LYS A 59 5.33 -17.00 7.98
CA LYS A 59 6.73 -16.59 8.03
C LYS A 59 6.91 -15.08 7.89
N TRP A 60 5.81 -14.35 7.70
CA TRP A 60 5.83 -12.92 7.46
C TRP A 60 6.30 -12.09 8.66
N PRO A 61 5.95 -12.44 9.92
CA PRO A 61 6.47 -11.72 11.08
C PRO A 61 8.01 -11.72 11.15
N GLN A 62 8.66 -12.83 10.79
CA GLN A 62 10.12 -12.90 10.72
C GLN A 62 10.67 -12.06 9.57
N ALA A 63 9.99 -12.05 8.41
CA ALA A 63 10.36 -11.20 7.29
C ALA A 63 10.28 -9.72 7.68
N MET A 64 9.19 -9.29 8.33
CA MET A 64 9.02 -7.92 8.84
C MET A 64 10.11 -7.54 9.84
N ALA A 65 10.46 -8.43 10.78
CA ALA A 65 11.55 -8.19 11.73
C ALA A 65 12.90 -7.97 11.03
N LEU A 66 13.16 -8.66 9.91
CA LEU A 66 14.37 -8.42 9.12
C LEU A 66 14.37 -7.03 8.47
N GLN A 67 13.21 -6.49 8.08
CA GLN A 67 13.09 -5.16 7.48
C GLN A 67 13.40 -4.04 8.47
N THR A 68 13.09 -4.24 9.76
CA THR A 68 13.29 -3.22 10.80
C THR A 68 14.72 -3.17 11.33
N LEU A 69 15.56 -4.15 10.99
CA LEU A 69 16.97 -4.14 11.38
C LEU A 69 17.67 -2.92 10.77
N PRO A 70 18.48 -2.17 11.55
CA PRO A 70 19.20 -0.99 11.06
C PRO A 70 19.91 -1.13 9.71
N PRO A 71 20.64 -2.22 9.40
CA PRO A 71 21.30 -2.37 8.10
C PRO A 71 20.35 -2.53 6.91
N ASN A 72 19.08 -2.88 7.14
CA ASN A 72 18.08 -3.15 6.10
C ASN A 72 16.97 -2.09 6.06
N ALA A 73 16.87 -1.26 7.10
CA ALA A 73 15.76 -0.33 7.30
C ALA A 73 15.66 0.73 6.19
N VAL A 74 16.80 1.24 5.71
CA VAL A 74 16.84 2.24 4.63
C VAL A 74 16.30 1.63 3.32
N GLU A 75 16.84 0.49 2.90
CA GLU A 75 16.41 -0.22 1.69
C GLU A 75 14.94 -0.67 1.78
N SER A 76 14.49 -1.10 2.97
CA SER A 76 13.07 -1.43 3.22
C SER A 76 12.16 -0.22 3.08
N TRP A 77 12.60 0.94 3.57
CA TRP A 77 11.85 2.19 3.51
C TRP A 77 11.77 2.73 2.10
N GLU A 78 12.84 2.65 1.32
CA GLU A 78 12.85 3.04 -0.10
C GLU A 78 11.86 2.20 -0.91
N ASN A 79 11.85 0.88 -0.69
CA ASN A 79 10.88 -0.02 -1.34
C ASN A 79 9.43 0.30 -0.96
N LEU A 80 9.17 0.58 0.33
CA LEU A 80 7.84 0.99 0.77
C LEU A 80 7.43 2.33 0.16
N SER A 81 8.34 3.30 0.15
CA SER A 81 8.09 4.63 -0.41
C SER A 81 7.75 4.52 -1.90
N LYS A 82 8.56 3.78 -2.68
CA LYS A 82 8.31 3.51 -4.10
C LYS A 82 6.94 2.87 -4.34
N LEU A 83 6.54 1.90 -3.51
CA LEU A 83 5.22 1.28 -3.59
C LEU A 83 4.09 2.31 -3.39
N MET A 84 4.20 3.20 -2.40
CA MET A 84 3.19 4.24 -2.17
C MET A 84 3.13 5.21 -3.36
N ASP A 85 4.28 5.56 -3.91
CA ASP A 85 4.41 6.42 -5.09
C ASP A 85 3.70 5.83 -6.31
N ASP A 86 3.95 4.56 -6.62
CA ASP A 86 3.34 3.86 -7.75
C ASP A 86 1.81 3.80 -7.58
N ILE A 87 1.31 3.46 -6.40
CA ILE A 87 -0.14 3.43 -6.12
C ILE A 87 -0.78 4.81 -6.34
N TRP A 88 -0.19 5.87 -5.79
CA TRP A 88 -0.72 7.23 -5.96
C TRP A 88 -0.64 7.71 -7.42
N PHE A 89 0.43 7.36 -8.13
CA PHE A 89 0.62 7.71 -9.53
C PHE A 89 -0.48 7.11 -10.41
N TYR A 90 -0.73 5.80 -10.27
CA TYR A 90 -1.77 5.11 -11.04
C TYR A 90 -3.20 5.46 -10.58
N ALA A 91 -3.39 5.86 -9.31
CA ALA A 91 -4.66 6.39 -8.81
C ALA A 91 -5.04 7.77 -9.42
N GLY A 92 -4.19 8.33 -10.28
CA GLY A 92 -4.42 9.60 -10.97
C GLY A 92 -4.06 10.83 -10.13
N ASP A 93 -3.31 10.67 -9.03
CA ASP A 93 -2.86 11.83 -8.27
C ASP A 93 -1.85 12.64 -9.10
N ARG A 94 -2.03 13.96 -9.08
CA ARG A 94 -1.15 14.95 -9.72
C ARG A 94 -0.68 16.01 -8.71
N SER A 95 -0.80 15.70 -7.42
CA SER A 95 -0.42 16.63 -6.37
C SER A 95 1.09 16.76 -6.31
N THR A 96 1.59 17.96 -6.58
CA THR A 96 2.92 18.43 -6.20
C THR A 96 2.78 19.25 -4.91
N ASP A 97 3.80 19.33 -4.06
CA ASP A 97 3.86 20.10 -2.77
C ASP A 97 3.64 19.29 -1.48
N PHE A 98 3.45 19.96 -0.33
CA PHE A 98 3.32 19.35 1.02
C PHE A 98 2.29 18.20 1.09
N ASN A 99 1.24 18.27 0.27
CA ASN A 99 0.23 17.23 0.11
C ASN A 99 0.83 15.89 -0.37
N TRP A 100 1.93 15.91 -1.15
CA TRP A 100 2.65 14.75 -1.64
C TRP A 100 3.25 13.92 -0.51
N TYR A 101 3.95 14.56 0.43
CA TYR A 101 4.59 13.91 1.58
C TYR A 101 3.52 13.35 2.54
N THR A 102 2.50 14.15 2.85
CA THR A 102 1.41 13.71 3.73
C THR A 102 0.68 12.51 3.14
N LYS A 103 0.31 12.54 1.85
CA LYS A 103 -0.37 11.41 1.18
C LYS A 103 0.43 10.10 1.24
N ARG A 104 1.74 10.17 1.00
CA ARG A 104 2.62 9.00 1.04
C ARG A 104 2.80 8.46 2.45
N ALA A 105 3.06 9.34 3.42
CA ALA A 105 3.18 8.95 4.82
C ALA A 105 1.88 8.33 5.36
N SER A 106 0.74 8.93 5.01
CA SER A 106 -0.57 8.43 5.41
C SER A 106 -0.89 7.08 4.75
N LEU A 107 -0.63 6.91 3.44
CA LEU A 107 -0.86 5.62 2.78
C LEU A 107 0.10 4.54 3.30
N ALA A 108 1.37 4.88 3.57
CA ALA A 108 2.32 3.96 4.19
C ALA A 108 1.83 3.49 5.58
N THR A 109 1.22 4.41 6.34
CA THR A 109 0.63 4.11 7.65
C THR A 109 -0.56 3.15 7.52
N VAL A 110 -1.45 3.38 6.54
CA VAL A 110 -2.56 2.47 6.24
C VAL A 110 -2.05 1.10 5.81
N TYR A 111 -1.09 1.05 4.88
CA TYR A 111 -0.49 -0.20 4.43
C TYR A 111 0.12 -0.99 5.59
N LYS A 112 0.99 -0.36 6.39
CA LYS A 112 1.70 -1.05 7.47
C LYS A 112 0.78 -1.46 8.62
N SER A 113 -0.19 -0.64 9.00
CA SER A 113 -1.18 -1.03 10.01
C SER A 113 -2.07 -2.19 9.53
N THR A 114 -2.45 -2.20 8.26
CA THR A 114 -3.24 -3.30 7.67
C THR A 114 -2.41 -4.58 7.55
N GLU A 115 -1.13 -4.48 7.17
CA GLU A 115 -0.18 -5.59 7.14
C GLU A 115 -0.03 -6.25 8.52
N ILE A 116 0.10 -5.45 9.59
CA ILE A 116 0.18 -5.93 10.98
C ILE A 116 -1.14 -6.57 11.44
N TYR A 117 -2.28 -6.05 10.98
CA TYR A 117 -3.57 -6.65 11.29
C TYR A 117 -3.73 -8.00 10.60
N MET A 118 -3.36 -8.08 9.32
CA MET A 118 -3.48 -9.27 8.47
C MET A 118 -2.73 -10.49 9.04
N ILE A 119 -1.54 -10.29 9.61
CA ILE A 119 -0.77 -11.41 10.19
C ILE A 119 -1.49 -12.09 11.37
N GLN A 120 -2.44 -11.41 12.02
CA GLN A 120 -3.21 -11.93 13.16
C GLN A 120 -4.62 -12.40 12.78
N ASP A 121 -5.08 -12.08 11.57
CA ASP A 121 -6.46 -12.32 11.14
C ASP A 121 -6.71 -13.76 10.69
N ASN A 122 -7.51 -14.53 11.42
CA ASN A 122 -7.86 -15.90 11.04
C ASN A 122 -9.24 -16.04 10.38
N SER A 123 -9.86 -14.93 9.97
CA SER A 123 -11.13 -14.96 9.25
C SER A 123 -10.99 -15.48 7.82
N ASP A 124 -12.09 -16.02 7.30
CA ASP A 124 -12.20 -16.51 5.92
C ASP A 124 -11.81 -15.40 4.93
N ASP A 125 -10.91 -15.74 4.01
CA ASP A 125 -10.31 -14.83 3.02
C ASP A 125 -9.80 -13.50 3.59
N GLN A 126 -9.43 -13.44 4.88
CA GLN A 126 -8.99 -12.21 5.56
C GLN A 126 -10.04 -11.10 5.59
N MET A 127 -11.32 -11.47 5.66
CA MET A 127 -12.43 -10.51 5.66
C MET A 127 -12.26 -9.39 6.70
N GLN A 128 -11.78 -9.70 7.91
CA GLN A 128 -11.58 -8.69 8.96
C GLN A 128 -10.47 -7.69 8.59
N THR A 129 -9.42 -8.15 7.91
CA THR A 129 -8.33 -7.30 7.37
C THR A 129 -8.87 -6.30 6.36
N TRP A 130 -9.74 -6.74 5.44
CA TRP A 130 -10.29 -5.85 4.42
C TRP A 130 -11.25 -4.82 5.03
N GLN A 131 -12.04 -5.21 6.03
CA GLN A 131 -12.85 -4.25 6.81
C GLN A 131 -11.98 -3.27 7.61
N PHE A 132 -10.82 -3.71 8.11
CA PHE A 132 -9.85 -2.83 8.75
C PHE A 132 -9.26 -1.82 7.76
N LEU A 133 -8.87 -2.28 6.55
CA LEU A 133 -8.38 -1.43 5.47
C LEU A 133 -9.40 -0.35 5.10
N ASP A 134 -10.68 -0.73 4.91
CA ASP A 134 -11.74 0.21 4.55
C ASP A 134 -11.89 1.33 5.59
N ARG A 135 -11.90 0.98 6.88
CA ARG A 135 -11.95 1.96 7.99
C ARG A 135 -10.75 2.90 7.98
N ARG A 136 -9.55 2.38 7.73
CA ARG A 136 -8.32 3.19 7.67
C ARG A 136 -8.30 4.14 6.47
N LEU A 137 -8.85 3.73 5.34
CA LEU A 137 -9.00 4.60 4.16
C LEU A 137 -10.07 5.67 4.37
N ASP A 138 -11.13 5.37 5.11
CA ASP A 138 -12.14 6.37 5.49
C ASP A 138 -11.53 7.46 6.36
N ASP A 139 -10.68 7.10 7.33
CA ASP A 139 -9.95 8.06 8.14
C ASP A 139 -9.13 9.01 7.25
N LEU A 140 -8.41 8.50 6.24
CA LEU A 140 -7.64 9.32 5.29
C LEU A 140 -8.51 10.35 4.56
N THR A 141 -9.68 9.94 4.10
CA THR A 141 -10.60 10.84 3.40
C THR A 141 -11.17 11.91 4.33
N GLY A 142 -11.47 11.53 5.59
CA GLY A 142 -11.93 12.43 6.64
C GLY A 142 -10.89 13.46 7.07
N PHE A 143 -9.60 13.12 7.07
CA PHE A 143 -8.52 14.09 7.33
C PHE A 143 -8.43 15.14 6.21
N SER A 144 -8.57 14.74 4.94
CA SER A 144 -8.52 15.67 3.80
C SER A 144 -9.71 16.64 3.71
N SER A 145 -10.86 16.27 4.26
CA SER A 145 -12.05 17.13 4.33
C SER A 145 -12.00 18.06 5.54
N ARG A 146 -11.52 17.59 6.69
CA ARG A 146 -11.34 18.41 7.90
C ARG A 146 -10.27 19.48 7.74
N ALA A 147 -9.12 19.17 7.15
CA ALA A 147 -8.04 20.15 6.94
C ALA A 147 -8.48 21.34 6.06
N ARG A 148 -9.36 21.11 5.08
CA ARG A 148 -9.95 22.16 4.23
C ARG A 148 -10.93 23.08 4.96
N ASN A 149 -11.62 22.59 5.99
CA ASN A 149 -12.61 23.37 6.74
C ASN A 149 -12.00 24.26 7.82
N VAL A 150 -10.77 23.99 8.25
CA VAL A 150 -10.06 24.79 9.26
C VAL A 150 -9.28 25.97 8.63
N SER A 151 -9.10 25.96 7.31
CA SER A 151 -8.43 27.04 6.56
C SER A 151 -9.41 28.08 5.98
N LYS A 152 -10.63 28.16 6.50
CA LYS A 152 -11.63 29.20 6.21
C LYS A 152 -12.03 29.91 7.49
#